data_AF-A0A3B9G6X3-F1
#
_entry.id   AF-A0A3B9G6X3-F1
#
_cell.length_a   1.000
_cell.length_b   1.000
_cell.length_c   1.000
_cell.angle_alpha   90.00
_cell.angle_beta   90.00
_cell.angle_gamma   90.00
#
_symmetry.space_group_name_H-M   'P 1'
#
loop_
_entity.id
_entity.type
_entity.pdbx_description
1 polymer ?
#
loop_
_entity_poly.entity_id
_entity_poly.type
_entity_poly.pdbx_seq_one_letter_code
_entity_poly.pdbx_strand_id
1 'polypeptide(L)'
;GTPSGEQIEKAVLVTALAEAPPLPPGETVVWNFDADNEHGWTTVSGQAFLADNGVTAGQATGEGIDGFRGDVNGGANRNAHDGAHTNFIYRSPVVNFGSASATGNVLEIDWFGGEGRGGNVALDPTSPAEIIGKTTGGTEDGLKGLGLLNLTTGNYDAFSYKDGNGGGTQTKTFTLDELTEAGVSLTDSYQLDFIENDDGGWGWTRMEEVRIDPLAIGENSSSTFVITDIDFSSDQKVTLTWNSREGQVYAVKYSVDMVDWDGDLDDSIDADPGDQTTRTFNLKDAGFNGRAFFRVEKAK
;
A
#
# COMPACT_ATOMS: atom_id res chain seq x y z
N GLY A 1 -35.52 -43.82 33.35
CA GLY A 1 -34.97 -43.72 32.00
C GLY A 1 -35.29 -42.35 31.49
N THR A 2 -34.33 -41.44 31.57
CA THR A 2 -34.42 -40.07 31.07
C THR A 2 -33.04 -39.80 30.48
N PRO A 3 -32.88 -39.56 29.16
CA PRO A 3 -31.56 -39.23 28.64
C PRO A 3 -31.21 -37.82 29.13
N SER A 4 -30.05 -37.71 29.76
CA SER A 4 -29.42 -36.45 30.14
C SER A 4 -29.26 -35.57 28.90
N GLY A 5 -29.81 -34.36 28.94
CA GLY A 5 -29.46 -33.34 27.97
C GLY A 5 -27.99 -32.98 28.15
N GLU A 6 -27.17 -33.30 27.15
CA GLU A 6 -25.84 -32.71 26.99
C GLU A 6 -26.03 -31.20 26.89
N GLN A 7 -25.64 -30.48 27.93
CA GLN A 7 -25.40 -29.05 27.84
C GLN A 7 -24.16 -28.89 26.96
N ILE A 8 -24.36 -28.38 25.75
CA ILE A 8 -23.25 -27.94 24.90
C ILE A 8 -22.64 -26.72 25.60
N GLU A 9 -21.50 -26.92 26.24
CA GLU A 9 -20.70 -25.83 26.79
C GLU A 9 -20.23 -24.94 25.64
N LYS A 10 -20.77 -23.71 25.60
CA LYS A 10 -20.25 -22.61 24.79
C LYS A 10 -18.86 -22.23 25.32
N ALA A 11 -17.82 -22.85 24.79
CA ALA A 11 -16.47 -22.32 24.91
C ALA A 11 -16.32 -21.18 23.89
N VAL A 12 -16.79 -19.99 24.27
CA VAL A 12 -16.44 -18.76 23.55
C VAL A 12 -15.15 -18.26 24.18
N LEU A 13 -14.04 -18.33 23.45
CA LEU A 13 -12.88 -17.52 23.77
C LEU A 13 -13.23 -16.08 23.36
N VAL A 14 -14.05 -15.42 24.18
CA VAL A 14 -14.24 -13.97 24.10
C VAL A 14 -12.95 -13.38 24.67
N THR A 15 -11.99 -13.09 23.81
CA THR A 15 -11.07 -12.01 24.14
C THR A 15 -11.94 -10.76 24.10
N ALA A 16 -12.47 -10.37 25.26
CA ALA A 16 -13.15 -9.10 25.42
C ALA A 16 -12.08 -8.02 25.21
N LEU A 17 -11.87 -7.64 23.96
CA LEU A 17 -11.36 -6.31 23.69
C LEU A 17 -12.52 -5.39 24.03
N ALA A 18 -12.26 -4.49 24.96
CA ALA A 18 -13.15 -3.41 25.32
C ALA A 18 -13.75 -2.76 24.07
N GLU A 19 -14.89 -2.10 24.23
CA GLU A 19 -15.38 -1.05 23.32
C GLU A 19 -14.18 -0.43 22.62
N ALA A 20 -14.06 -0.61 21.30
CA ALA A 20 -12.86 -0.22 20.58
C ALA A 20 -12.57 1.21 21.00
N PRO A 21 -11.42 1.49 21.65
CA PRO A 21 -11.10 2.85 22.01
C PRO A 21 -11.19 3.65 20.70
N PRO A 22 -11.69 4.90 20.73
CA PRO A 22 -11.50 5.77 19.57
C PRO A 22 -10.04 5.62 19.14
N LEU A 23 -9.82 5.31 17.86
CA LEU A 23 -8.49 5.03 17.31
C LEU A 23 -7.51 6.03 17.95
N PRO A 24 -6.45 5.57 18.62
CA PRO A 24 -5.49 6.50 19.18
C PRO A 24 -5.03 7.41 18.03
N PRO A 25 -5.07 8.74 18.19
CA PRO A 25 -4.50 9.61 17.18
C PRO A 25 -3.01 9.25 17.06
N GLY A 26 -2.60 8.66 15.93
CA GLY A 26 -1.18 8.50 15.59
C GLY A 26 -0.63 7.09 15.38
N GLU A 27 -1.41 6.08 15.00
CA GLU A 27 -0.78 4.95 14.27
C GLU A 27 -0.67 5.34 12.80
N THR A 28 0.57 5.45 12.33
CA THR A 28 0.93 5.76 10.93
C THR A 28 1.76 4.59 10.41
N VAL A 29 1.51 4.13 9.19
CA VAL A 29 2.42 3.19 8.54
C VAL A 29 3.64 3.98 8.09
N VAL A 30 4.81 3.53 8.53
CA VAL A 30 6.09 4.20 8.27
C VAL A 30 6.94 3.30 7.36
N TRP A 31 7.35 3.86 6.22
CA TRP A 31 8.36 3.27 5.35
C TRP A 31 9.62 4.12 5.44
N ASN A 32 10.46 3.80 6.43
CA ASN A 32 11.80 4.32 6.62
C ASN A 32 12.78 3.38 5.88
N PHE A 33 13.30 3.79 4.74
CA PHE A 33 14.09 2.91 3.86
C PHE A 33 15.50 2.68 4.41
N ASP A 34 15.60 1.84 5.43
CA ASP A 34 16.85 1.44 6.08
C ASP A 34 17.70 0.57 5.13
N ALA A 35 19.01 0.43 5.39
CA ALA A 35 19.89 -0.35 4.50
C ALA A 35 19.43 -1.80 4.25
N ASP A 36 18.65 -2.37 5.18
CA ASP A 36 18.20 -3.76 5.15
C ASP A 36 16.66 -3.92 5.01
N ASN A 37 15.89 -2.84 4.81
CA ASN A 37 14.43 -2.93 4.76
C ASN A 37 13.78 -2.09 3.65
N GLU A 38 13.28 -2.78 2.64
CA GLU A 38 12.56 -2.19 1.50
C GLU A 38 11.08 -1.94 1.78
N HIS A 39 10.53 -2.42 2.91
CA HIS A 39 9.10 -2.30 3.24
C HIS A 39 8.15 -2.84 2.14
N GLY A 40 8.61 -3.81 1.36
CA GLY A 40 7.87 -4.38 0.24
C GLY A 40 7.88 -3.51 -1.02
N TRP A 41 8.65 -2.41 -1.04
CA TRP A 41 8.91 -1.67 -2.26
C TRP A 41 9.80 -2.48 -3.20
N THR A 42 9.66 -2.25 -4.50
CA THR A 42 10.39 -2.98 -5.53
C THR A 42 10.96 -2.05 -6.59
N THR A 43 12.15 -2.36 -7.08
CA THR A 43 12.74 -1.61 -8.21
C THR A 43 12.09 -2.06 -9.52
N VAL A 44 11.45 -1.12 -10.22
CA VAL A 44 10.83 -1.33 -11.54
C VAL A 44 11.80 -0.97 -12.66
N SER A 45 12.63 0.07 -12.45
CA SER A 45 13.66 0.51 -13.39
C SER A 45 14.87 1.06 -12.62
N GLY A 46 16.06 0.90 -13.18
CA GLY A 46 17.31 1.33 -12.56
C GLY A 46 17.71 0.42 -11.41
N GLN A 47 18.33 1.00 -10.38
CA GLN A 47 18.71 0.32 -9.15
C GLN A 47 18.32 1.19 -7.96
N ALA A 48 17.74 0.61 -6.91
CA ALA A 48 17.59 1.30 -5.64
C ALA A 48 18.90 1.21 -4.84
N PHE A 49 19.30 2.34 -4.25
CA PHE A 49 20.33 2.38 -3.22
C PHE A 49 19.67 2.82 -1.91
N LEU A 50 19.51 1.86 -1.00
CA LEU A 50 19.06 2.10 0.37
C LEU A 50 20.25 2.40 1.26
N ALA A 51 20.08 3.37 2.14
CA ALA A 51 20.99 3.69 3.22
C ALA A 51 20.17 3.88 4.50
N ASP A 52 20.80 3.89 5.68
CA ASP A 52 20.11 4.09 6.98
C ASP A 52 19.43 5.48 7.16
N ASN A 53 19.17 6.19 6.06
CA ASN A 53 18.52 7.49 5.99
C ASN A 53 17.66 7.67 4.73
N GLY A 54 17.30 6.59 4.03
CA GLY A 54 16.39 6.65 2.89
C GLY A 54 16.89 5.93 1.65
N VAL A 55 16.13 6.13 0.57
CA VAL A 55 16.39 5.54 -0.75
C VAL A 55 16.74 6.63 -1.78
N THR A 56 17.70 6.30 -2.64
CA THR A 56 18.17 7.10 -3.79
C THR A 56 18.32 6.19 -5.00
N ALA A 57 18.46 6.77 -6.20
CA ALA A 57 18.93 6.00 -7.34
C ALA A 57 20.35 5.46 -7.10
N GLY A 58 20.56 4.22 -7.50
CA GLY A 58 21.84 3.52 -7.51
C GLY A 58 22.40 3.35 -8.93
N GLN A 59 23.69 3.07 -9.02
CA GLN A 59 24.40 2.72 -10.24
C GLN A 59 24.55 1.21 -10.33
N ALA A 60 24.13 0.60 -11.44
CA ALA A 60 24.43 -0.80 -11.75
C ALA A 60 25.93 -0.99 -12.07
N THR A 61 26.41 -2.23 -12.07
CA THR A 61 27.80 -2.53 -12.47
C THR A 61 28.05 -2.07 -13.91
N GLY A 62 29.09 -1.25 -14.10
CA GLY A 62 29.46 -0.67 -15.39
C GLY A 62 28.77 0.66 -15.72
N GLU A 63 27.83 1.14 -14.89
CA GLU A 63 27.25 2.48 -15.01
C GLU A 63 28.13 3.54 -14.36
N GLY A 64 28.02 4.78 -14.82
CA GLY A 64 28.81 5.92 -14.36
C GLY A 64 29.62 6.56 -15.48
N ILE A 65 30.26 7.69 -15.16
CA ILE A 65 31.14 8.42 -16.09
C ILE A 65 32.54 8.44 -15.47
N ASP A 66 33.51 7.87 -16.19
CA ASP A 66 34.91 7.83 -15.75
C ASP A 66 35.48 9.24 -15.55
N GLY A 67 36.01 9.51 -14.35
CA GLY A 67 36.54 10.82 -13.97
C GLY A 67 35.45 11.84 -13.59
N PHE A 68 34.22 11.39 -13.32
CA PHE A 68 33.12 12.23 -12.84
C PHE A 68 32.64 11.78 -11.45
N ARG A 69 31.72 12.53 -10.85
CA ARG A 69 31.27 12.35 -9.45
C ARG A 69 30.76 10.93 -9.15
N GLY A 70 30.13 10.31 -10.14
CA GLY A 70 29.67 8.93 -10.13
C GLY A 70 30.54 8.01 -10.96
N ASP A 71 31.87 8.04 -10.84
CA ASP A 71 32.83 7.13 -11.50
C ASP A 71 32.24 5.73 -11.79
N VAL A 72 32.70 5.12 -12.89
CA VAL A 72 32.18 3.81 -13.36
C VAL A 72 32.18 2.77 -12.23
N ASN A 73 31.00 2.27 -11.90
CA ASN A 73 30.79 1.33 -10.81
C ASN A 73 31.40 -0.05 -11.15
N GLY A 74 32.36 -0.50 -10.36
CA GLY A 74 33.01 -1.80 -10.51
C GLY A 74 32.40 -2.94 -9.68
N GLY A 75 31.27 -2.72 -9.00
CA GLY A 75 30.69 -3.67 -8.05
C GLY A 75 29.16 -3.70 -8.03
N ALA A 76 28.60 -4.40 -7.03
CA ALA A 76 27.23 -4.91 -7.05
C ALA A 76 26.13 -3.84 -7.17
N ASN A 77 26.26 -2.67 -6.53
CA ASN A 77 25.47 -1.44 -6.76
C ASN A 77 26.08 -0.30 -5.92
N ARG A 78 26.13 0.93 -6.44
CA ARG A 78 26.69 2.12 -5.75
C ARG A 78 25.64 3.22 -5.65
N ASN A 79 25.69 4.08 -4.62
CA ASN A 79 24.88 5.31 -4.57
C ASN A 79 25.21 6.20 -5.78
N ALA A 80 24.22 6.52 -6.61
CA ALA A 80 24.43 7.37 -7.77
C ALA A 80 24.67 8.83 -7.36
N HIS A 81 23.85 9.38 -6.46
CA HIS A 81 23.91 10.79 -6.06
C HIS A 81 23.98 11.72 -7.30
N ASP A 82 25.07 12.45 -7.50
CA ASP A 82 25.30 13.32 -8.67
C ASP A 82 25.82 12.54 -9.91
N GLY A 83 25.90 11.22 -9.80
CA GLY A 83 26.48 10.31 -10.78
C GLY A 83 25.51 9.93 -11.90
N ALA A 84 26.06 9.50 -13.04
CA ALA A 84 25.24 8.93 -14.11
C ALA A 84 24.70 7.56 -13.71
N HIS A 85 23.44 7.31 -14.01
CA HIS A 85 22.71 6.09 -13.69
C HIS A 85 21.54 5.91 -14.66
N THR A 86 21.09 4.68 -14.86
CA THR A 86 19.82 4.45 -15.58
C THR A 86 18.67 5.08 -14.80
N ASN A 87 17.66 5.59 -15.49
CA ASN A 87 16.45 6.13 -14.86
C ASN A 87 15.90 5.16 -13.79
N PHE A 88 15.42 5.74 -12.70
CA PHE A 88 15.05 5.05 -11.50
C PHE A 88 13.53 5.11 -11.28
N ILE A 89 12.94 3.95 -11.00
CA ILE A 89 11.57 3.83 -10.51
C ILE A 89 11.56 2.80 -9.39
N TYR A 90 11.26 3.24 -8.17
CA TYR A 90 11.09 2.40 -6.98
C TYR A 90 9.66 2.50 -6.50
N ARG A 91 8.99 1.35 -6.40
CA ARG A 91 7.53 1.26 -6.35
C ARG A 91 7.04 0.65 -5.06
N SER A 92 6.10 1.31 -4.41
CA SER A 92 5.49 0.85 -3.16
C SER A 92 4.59 -0.37 -3.31
N PRO A 93 4.25 -1.03 -2.19
CA PRO A 93 3.02 -1.82 -2.09
C PRO A 93 1.78 -1.03 -2.51
N VAL A 94 0.69 -1.74 -2.80
CA VAL A 94 -0.57 -1.11 -3.20
C VAL A 94 -1.23 -0.39 -2.02
N VAL A 95 -1.78 0.79 -2.30
CA VAL A 95 -2.53 1.64 -1.37
C VAL A 95 -3.88 2.03 -1.98
N ASN A 96 -4.85 2.41 -1.17
CA ASN A 96 -6.13 2.97 -1.60
C ASN A 96 -6.63 3.96 -0.55
N PHE A 97 -6.92 5.20 -0.96
CA PHE A 97 -7.30 6.26 -0.02
C PHE A 97 -8.79 6.29 0.32
N GLY A 98 -9.60 5.34 -0.17
CA GLY A 98 -11.06 5.36 0.01
C GLY A 98 -11.54 5.19 1.46
N SER A 99 -10.70 4.61 2.32
CA SER A 99 -10.97 4.49 3.76
C SER A 99 -10.06 5.38 4.62
N ALA A 100 -9.20 6.20 4.00
CA ALA A 100 -8.30 7.07 4.74
C ALA A 100 -9.10 8.08 5.58
N SER A 101 -8.49 8.53 6.68
CA SER A 101 -9.07 9.50 7.60
C SER A 101 -9.48 10.77 6.87
N ALA A 102 -10.73 11.19 7.07
CA ALA A 102 -11.23 12.48 6.59
C ALA A 102 -10.62 13.68 7.34
N THR A 103 -9.78 13.44 8.35
CA THR A 103 -9.13 14.50 9.13
C THR A 103 -7.64 14.24 9.29
N GLY A 104 -6.83 15.29 9.25
CA GLY A 104 -5.38 15.18 9.32
C GLY A 104 -4.74 14.79 7.99
N ASN A 105 -3.43 14.51 8.04
CA ASN A 105 -2.67 14.08 6.87
C ASN A 105 -2.85 12.58 6.67
N VAL A 106 -3.04 12.17 5.42
CA VAL A 106 -3.16 10.76 5.03
C VAL A 106 -1.94 10.24 4.28
N LEU A 107 -1.09 11.15 3.79
CA LEU A 107 0.20 10.85 3.18
C LEU A 107 1.20 11.95 3.55
N GLU A 108 2.38 11.56 4.01
CA GLU A 108 3.51 12.45 4.20
C GLU A 108 4.77 11.84 3.61
N ILE A 109 5.65 12.70 3.09
CA ILE A 109 6.88 12.29 2.42
C ILE A 109 8.00 13.21 2.89
N ASP A 110 9.08 12.63 3.39
CA ASP A 110 10.28 13.34 3.78
C ASP A 110 11.30 13.30 2.65
N TRP A 111 11.59 14.48 2.11
CA TRP A 111 12.55 14.69 1.03
C TRP A 111 13.83 15.33 1.55
N PHE A 112 14.98 14.84 1.09
CA PHE A 112 16.29 15.43 1.37
C PHE A 112 17.06 15.70 0.09
N GLY A 113 17.89 16.75 0.06
CA GLY A 113 18.80 17.03 -1.06
C GLY A 113 18.35 18.15 -2.00
N GLY A 114 18.56 17.97 -3.29
CA GLY A 114 18.25 18.90 -4.37
C GLY A 114 16.76 19.06 -4.64
N GLU A 115 16.43 20.13 -5.37
CA GLU A 115 15.09 20.36 -5.89
C GLU A 115 14.64 19.19 -6.78
N GLY A 116 13.40 18.75 -6.60
CA GLY A 116 12.85 17.61 -7.31
C GLY A 116 12.48 17.92 -8.76
N ARG A 117 12.02 19.15 -9.02
CA ARG A 117 11.69 19.61 -10.36
C ARG A 117 11.86 21.12 -10.48
N GLY A 118 12.96 21.55 -11.09
CA GLY A 118 13.22 22.95 -11.38
C GLY A 118 12.35 23.52 -12.51
N GLY A 119 12.24 24.84 -12.58
CA GLY A 119 11.45 25.53 -13.62
C GLY A 119 11.93 25.31 -15.07
N ASN A 120 13.15 24.78 -15.26
CA ASN A 120 13.69 24.43 -16.57
C ASN A 120 13.38 22.98 -17.00
N VAL A 121 12.82 22.15 -16.11
CA VAL A 121 12.51 20.74 -16.38
C VAL A 121 11.29 20.66 -17.31
N ALA A 122 11.52 20.31 -18.56
CA ALA A 122 10.46 20.21 -19.57
C ALA A 122 9.65 18.91 -19.49
N LEU A 123 10.19 17.87 -18.86
CA LEU A 123 9.50 16.58 -18.70
C LEU A 123 8.35 16.72 -17.68
N ASP A 124 7.17 16.25 -18.10
CA ASP A 124 5.94 16.20 -17.28
C ASP A 124 5.29 14.82 -17.51
N PRO A 125 5.81 13.77 -16.87
CA PRO A 125 5.45 12.41 -17.22
C PRO A 125 4.03 12.10 -16.76
N THR A 126 3.21 11.48 -17.61
CA THR A 126 1.87 11.03 -17.19
C THR A 126 1.84 9.56 -16.82
N SER A 127 2.91 8.79 -17.08
CA SER A 127 2.97 7.36 -16.79
C SER A 127 4.42 6.86 -16.64
N PRO A 128 4.65 5.67 -16.04
CA PRO A 128 5.99 5.09 -15.92
C PRO A 128 6.69 4.90 -17.27
N ALA A 129 5.93 4.62 -18.33
CA ALA A 129 6.44 4.40 -19.68
C ALA A 129 7.13 5.66 -20.26
N GLU A 130 6.80 6.84 -19.76
CA GLU A 130 7.43 8.09 -20.18
C GLU A 130 8.72 8.41 -19.43
N ILE A 131 9.11 7.58 -18.47
CA ILE A 131 10.34 7.73 -17.68
C ILE A 131 11.33 6.62 -18.04
N ILE A 132 10.83 5.39 -18.26
CA ILE A 132 11.67 4.23 -18.57
C ILE A 132 12.52 4.48 -19.82
N GLY A 133 13.84 4.32 -19.65
CA GLY A 133 14.85 4.52 -20.68
C GLY A 133 15.18 5.99 -20.98
N LYS A 134 14.63 6.96 -20.24
CA LYS A 134 14.95 8.39 -20.40
C LYS A 134 15.86 8.86 -19.28
N THR A 135 17.02 9.40 -19.63
CA THR A 135 17.98 9.95 -18.67
C THR A 135 18.48 11.29 -19.23
N THR A 136 18.87 12.24 -18.36
CA THR A 136 19.35 13.57 -18.78
C THR A 136 20.81 13.57 -19.22
N GLY A 137 21.58 12.53 -18.86
CA GLY A 137 22.98 12.32 -19.21
C GLY A 137 23.90 13.47 -18.77
N GLY A 138 23.51 14.21 -17.73
CA GLY A 138 24.22 15.39 -17.22
C GLY A 138 24.13 16.61 -18.13
N THR A 139 23.26 16.59 -19.15
CA THR A 139 23.15 17.67 -20.15
C THR A 139 22.01 18.66 -19.89
N GLU A 140 21.03 18.27 -19.08
CA GLU A 140 19.86 19.05 -18.72
C GLU A 140 19.36 18.66 -17.31
N ASP A 141 18.52 19.51 -16.71
CA ASP A 141 17.89 19.24 -15.41
C ASP A 141 16.78 18.19 -15.57
N GLY A 142 16.78 17.18 -14.70
CA GLY A 142 15.75 16.15 -14.67
C GLY A 142 14.76 16.29 -13.51
N LEU A 143 13.89 15.29 -13.39
CA LEU A 143 12.91 15.17 -12.31
C LEU A 143 13.34 14.10 -11.29
N LYS A 144 12.99 14.37 -10.03
CA LYS A 144 13.16 13.50 -8.86
C LYS A 144 11.97 13.71 -7.95
N GLY A 145 11.07 12.73 -7.83
CA GLY A 145 9.82 12.94 -7.08
C GLY A 145 9.01 11.66 -6.91
N LEU A 146 7.86 11.76 -6.25
CA LEU A 146 6.95 10.64 -6.02
C LEU A 146 5.68 10.82 -6.85
N GLY A 147 5.40 9.91 -7.77
CA GLY A 147 4.16 9.85 -8.53
C GLY A 147 3.15 8.87 -7.93
N LEU A 148 1.87 9.24 -7.87
CA LEU A 148 0.78 8.35 -7.46
C LEU A 148 0.23 7.65 -8.70
N LEU A 149 0.70 6.43 -8.97
CA LEU A 149 0.29 5.62 -10.10
C LEU A 149 -1.07 4.98 -9.84
N ASN A 150 -2.08 5.40 -10.59
CA ASN A 150 -3.41 4.78 -10.58
C ASN A 150 -3.35 3.44 -11.34
N LEU A 151 -3.70 2.34 -10.67
CA LEU A 151 -3.62 1.00 -11.24
C LEU A 151 -4.78 0.68 -12.20
N THR A 152 -5.85 1.47 -12.18
CA THR A 152 -6.97 1.36 -13.13
C THR A 152 -6.61 2.02 -14.45
N THR A 153 -6.02 3.22 -14.41
CA THR A 153 -5.72 4.01 -15.63
C THR A 153 -4.32 3.77 -16.18
N GLY A 154 -3.38 3.34 -15.34
CA GLY A 154 -1.96 3.24 -15.68
C GLY A 154 -1.22 4.59 -15.73
N ASN A 155 -1.87 5.67 -15.28
CA ASN A 155 -1.31 7.03 -15.28
C ASN A 155 -1.01 7.51 -13.84
N TYR A 156 -0.15 8.51 -13.75
CA TYR A 156 0.06 9.25 -12.51
C TYR A 156 -1.03 10.32 -12.37
N ASP A 157 -1.76 10.28 -11.25
CA ASP A 157 -2.82 11.25 -10.98
C ASP A 157 -2.31 12.43 -10.15
N ALA A 158 -1.25 12.23 -9.36
CA ALA A 158 -0.64 13.28 -8.55
C ALA A 158 0.87 13.08 -8.40
N PHE A 159 1.58 14.16 -8.05
CA PHE A 159 3.02 14.15 -7.80
C PHE A 159 3.40 14.92 -6.53
N SER A 160 4.49 14.50 -5.91
CA SER A 160 5.19 15.23 -4.86
C SER A 160 6.65 15.43 -5.25
N TYR A 161 7.16 16.65 -5.07
CA TYR A 161 8.54 17.02 -5.31
C TYR A 161 9.11 17.77 -4.11
N LYS A 162 10.44 17.75 -3.96
CA LYS A 162 11.14 18.71 -3.10
C LYS A 162 11.15 20.10 -3.77
N ASP A 163 10.76 21.15 -3.06
CA ASP A 163 10.54 22.49 -3.63
C ASP A 163 11.83 23.27 -3.92
N GLY A 164 12.96 22.87 -3.35
CA GLY A 164 14.18 23.65 -3.46
C GLY A 164 15.42 22.90 -3.02
N ASN A 165 16.56 23.49 -3.35
CA ASN A 165 17.88 22.92 -3.08
C ASN A 165 18.29 23.08 -1.61
N GLY A 166 18.97 22.07 -1.05
CA GLY A 166 19.65 22.17 0.25
C GLY A 166 19.56 20.91 1.11
N GLY A 167 20.51 20.74 2.02
CA GLY A 167 20.65 19.55 2.87
C GLY A 167 19.75 19.52 4.11
N GLY A 168 18.52 20.02 4.01
CA GLY A 168 17.51 19.91 5.07
C GLY A 168 16.35 19.04 4.62
N THR A 169 15.83 18.22 5.53
CA THR A 169 14.61 17.46 5.31
C THR A 169 13.43 18.40 5.10
N GLN A 170 12.68 18.16 4.03
CA GLN A 170 11.41 18.80 3.74
C GLN A 170 10.31 17.75 3.82
N THR A 171 9.40 17.92 4.78
CA THR A 171 8.18 17.11 4.85
C THR A 171 7.10 17.72 3.97
N LYS A 172 6.62 16.95 3.00
CA LYS A 172 5.38 17.22 2.26
C LYS A 172 4.25 16.46 2.90
N THR A 173 3.14 17.12 3.16
CA THR A 173 1.95 16.53 3.80
C THR A 173 0.75 16.70 2.89
N PHE A 174 -0.12 15.69 2.87
CA PHE A 174 -1.35 15.70 2.10
C PHE A 174 -2.50 15.22 2.97
N THR A 175 -3.53 16.05 3.07
CA THR A 175 -4.86 15.65 3.54
C THR A 175 -5.61 14.88 2.45
N LEU A 176 -6.68 14.19 2.81
CA LEU A 176 -7.52 13.46 1.85
C LEU A 176 -8.13 14.41 0.80
N ASP A 177 -8.54 15.60 1.22
CA ASP A 177 -9.10 16.63 0.33
C ASP A 177 -8.06 17.14 -0.68
N GLU A 178 -6.82 17.38 -0.25
CA GLU A 178 -5.73 17.81 -1.14
C GLU A 178 -5.37 16.73 -2.18
N LEU A 179 -5.38 15.45 -1.80
CA LEU A 179 -5.18 14.36 -2.75
C LEU A 179 -6.33 14.28 -3.76
N THR A 180 -7.57 14.42 -3.30
CA THR A 180 -8.75 14.39 -4.16
C THR A 180 -8.77 15.59 -5.12
N GLU A 181 -8.39 16.78 -4.66
CA GLU A 181 -8.24 17.99 -5.49
C GLU A 181 -7.13 17.83 -6.52
N ALA A 182 -6.04 17.13 -6.17
CA ALA A 182 -4.97 16.78 -7.10
C ALA A 182 -5.39 15.72 -8.14
N GLY A 183 -6.55 15.07 -7.99
CA GLY A 183 -7.08 14.10 -8.94
C GLY A 183 -7.04 12.64 -8.47
N VAL A 184 -6.58 12.37 -7.25
CA VAL A 184 -6.55 11.02 -6.68
C VAL A 184 -7.97 10.52 -6.43
N SER A 185 -8.35 9.46 -7.14
CA SER A 185 -9.60 8.71 -6.95
C SER A 185 -9.62 7.93 -5.63
N LEU A 186 -10.74 8.02 -4.91
CA LEU A 186 -10.98 7.26 -3.68
C LEU A 186 -11.36 5.79 -3.93
N THR A 187 -11.76 5.46 -5.16
CA THR A 187 -12.18 4.09 -5.51
C THR A 187 -11.08 3.27 -6.16
N ASP A 188 -10.06 3.91 -6.73
CA ASP A 188 -8.95 3.23 -7.41
C ASP A 188 -7.83 2.85 -6.44
N SER A 189 -7.10 1.80 -6.80
CA SER A 189 -5.87 1.42 -6.12
C SER A 189 -4.66 2.12 -6.74
N TYR A 190 -3.66 2.42 -5.91
CA TYR A 190 -2.46 3.13 -6.30
C TYR A 190 -1.20 2.39 -5.90
N GLN A 191 -0.11 2.68 -6.59
CA GLN A 191 1.25 2.51 -6.06
C GLN A 191 1.96 3.85 -6.12
N LEU A 192 2.88 4.08 -5.19
CA LEU A 192 3.72 5.26 -5.14
C LEU A 192 5.02 4.91 -5.85
N ASP A 193 5.36 5.66 -6.90
CA ASP A 193 6.60 5.51 -7.65
C ASP A 193 7.55 6.65 -7.27
N PHE A 194 8.63 6.32 -6.58
CA PHE A 194 9.78 7.23 -6.49
C PHE A 194 10.54 7.17 -7.80
N ILE A 195 10.48 8.28 -8.53
CA ILE A 195 10.99 8.43 -9.89
C ILE A 195 12.18 9.38 -9.90
N GLU A 196 13.21 9.02 -10.65
CA GLU A 196 14.36 9.87 -10.90
C GLU A 196 14.90 9.62 -12.31
N ASN A 197 15.03 10.69 -13.09
CA ASN A 197 15.67 10.64 -14.41
C ASN A 197 16.83 11.64 -14.55
N ASP A 198 17.07 12.41 -13.48
CA ASP A 198 18.13 13.39 -13.40
C ASP A 198 19.45 12.70 -13.07
N ASP A 199 20.25 12.41 -14.09
CA ASP A 199 21.49 11.65 -13.95
C ASP A 199 22.70 12.44 -14.42
N GLY A 200 23.87 12.17 -13.82
CA GLY A 200 25.15 12.69 -14.30
C GLY A 200 25.33 14.22 -14.15
N GLY A 201 24.47 14.87 -13.36
CA GLY A 201 24.45 16.31 -13.14
C GLY A 201 24.54 16.69 -11.66
N TRP A 202 24.22 17.95 -11.35
CA TRP A 202 24.06 18.40 -9.96
C TRP A 202 22.61 18.24 -9.54
N GLY A 203 22.40 17.75 -8.32
CA GLY A 203 21.07 17.72 -7.73
C GLY A 203 20.58 16.29 -7.62
N TRP A 204 20.99 15.64 -6.53
CA TRP A 204 20.44 14.38 -6.08
C TRP A 204 19.27 14.64 -5.13
N THR A 205 18.29 13.75 -5.09
CA THR A 205 17.23 13.79 -4.07
C THR A 205 17.09 12.41 -3.44
N ARG A 206 16.88 12.39 -2.13
CA ARG A 206 16.59 11.18 -1.38
C ARG A 206 15.18 11.26 -0.81
N MET A 207 14.47 10.14 -0.92
CA MET A 207 13.25 9.93 -0.15
C MET A 207 13.65 9.26 1.17
N GLU A 208 13.56 9.99 2.28
CA GLU A 208 13.97 9.49 3.61
C GLU A 208 12.91 8.57 4.19
N GLU A 209 11.67 9.02 4.17
CA GLU A 209 10.55 8.34 4.79
C GLU A 209 9.24 8.64 4.05
N VAL A 210 8.36 7.66 3.98
CA VAL A 210 6.96 7.84 3.62
C VAL A 210 6.10 7.41 4.79
N ARG A 211 5.18 8.27 5.20
CA ARG A 211 4.21 8.05 6.25
C ARG A 211 2.83 8.04 5.63
N ILE A 212 2.04 7.01 5.92
CA ILE A 212 0.72 6.86 5.30
C ILE A 212 -0.30 6.44 6.35
N ASP A 213 -1.53 6.92 6.16
CA ASP A 213 -2.67 6.49 6.96
C ASP A 213 -2.78 4.96 6.91
N PRO A 214 -2.80 4.26 8.06
CA PRO A 214 -2.94 2.81 8.07
C PRO A 214 -4.20 2.33 7.38
N LEU A 215 -5.27 3.12 7.34
CA LEU A 215 -6.51 2.80 6.62
C LEU A 215 -6.33 2.88 5.10
N ALA A 216 -5.31 3.60 4.61
CA ALA A 216 -4.97 3.62 3.20
C ALA A 216 -4.16 2.39 2.76
N ILE A 217 -3.57 1.65 3.71
CA ILE A 217 -2.92 0.37 3.44
C ILE A 217 -3.99 -0.73 3.34
N GLY A 218 -4.61 -0.80 2.17
CA GLY A 218 -5.58 -1.82 1.81
C GLY A 218 -4.97 -3.00 1.07
N GLU A 219 -4.58 -4.04 1.81
CA GLU A 219 -4.70 -5.46 1.39
C GLU A 219 -3.92 -5.92 0.14
N ASN A 220 -2.58 -5.76 0.13
CA ASN A 220 -1.69 -6.71 -0.57
C ASN A 220 -0.72 -7.46 0.38
N SER A 221 -0.99 -7.40 1.68
CA SER A 221 -0.24 -8.14 2.70
C SER A 221 -1.21 -8.82 3.66
N SER A 222 -1.67 -10.01 3.31
CA SER A 222 -2.43 -10.92 4.19
C SER A 222 -3.67 -10.35 4.87
N SER A 223 -4.73 -10.30 4.08
CA SER A 223 -6.11 -9.99 4.42
C SER A 223 -6.82 -10.85 5.43
N THR A 224 -6.63 -10.71 6.74
CA THR A 224 -7.62 -11.31 7.65
C THR A 224 -8.91 -10.51 7.56
N PHE A 225 -9.86 -10.94 6.73
CA PHE A 225 -11.26 -10.54 6.89
C PHE A 225 -11.70 -10.96 8.30
N VAL A 226 -12.16 -10.00 9.09
CA VAL A 226 -12.61 -10.22 10.46
C VAL A 226 -14.12 -10.29 10.46
N ILE A 227 -14.64 -11.45 10.82
CA ILE A 227 -16.04 -11.59 11.20
C ILE A 227 -16.19 -10.90 12.57
N THR A 228 -16.86 -9.76 12.59
CA THR A 228 -17.03 -8.88 13.75
C THR A 228 -18.24 -9.26 14.60
N ASP A 229 -19.23 -9.93 14.00
CA ASP A 229 -20.39 -10.46 14.73
C ASP A 229 -20.88 -11.79 14.14
N ILE A 230 -21.35 -12.66 15.02
CA ILE A 230 -21.94 -13.96 14.68
C ILE A 230 -23.19 -14.15 15.52
N ASP A 231 -24.36 -14.08 14.88
CA ASP A 231 -25.63 -14.46 15.49
C ASP A 231 -26.08 -15.81 14.94
N PHE A 232 -26.36 -16.76 15.84
CA PHE A 232 -26.84 -18.09 15.48
C PHE A 232 -28.22 -18.35 16.07
N SER A 233 -29.17 -18.62 15.20
CA SER A 233 -30.56 -18.86 15.58
C SER A 233 -30.89 -20.34 15.77
N SER A 234 -31.95 -20.63 16.53
CA SER A 234 -32.41 -22.00 16.78
C SER A 234 -32.95 -22.72 15.53
N ASP A 235 -33.28 -21.98 14.46
CA ASP A 235 -33.66 -22.55 13.16
C ASP A 235 -32.47 -22.89 12.25
N GLN A 236 -31.24 -22.82 12.79
CA GLN A 236 -29.94 -23.07 12.11
C GLN A 236 -29.59 -22.02 11.05
N LYS A 237 -29.93 -20.76 11.30
CA LYS A 237 -29.39 -19.67 10.51
C LYS A 237 -28.19 -19.06 11.23
N VAL A 238 -27.22 -18.64 10.45
CA VAL A 238 -26.11 -17.84 10.95
C VAL A 238 -26.13 -16.50 10.24
N THR A 239 -26.12 -15.42 11.01
CA THR A 239 -25.90 -14.07 10.50
C THR A 239 -24.46 -13.72 10.82
N LEU A 240 -23.70 -13.41 9.78
CA LEU A 240 -22.32 -12.97 9.89
C LEU A 240 -22.26 -11.50 9.52
N THR A 241 -21.56 -10.72 10.33
CA THR A 241 -21.13 -9.37 9.99
C THR A 241 -19.61 -9.37 9.90
N TRP A 242 -19.06 -8.78 8.84
CA TRP A 242 -17.62 -8.65 8.66
C TRP A 242 -17.26 -7.28 8.11
N ASN A 243 -16.00 -6.89 8.31
CA ASN A 243 -15.47 -5.68 7.68
C ASN A 243 -15.43 -5.84 6.17
N SER A 244 -16.06 -4.92 5.45
CA SER A 244 -16.18 -4.96 3.99
C SER A 244 -15.96 -3.59 3.36
N ARG A 245 -15.92 -3.54 2.04
CA ARG A 245 -15.82 -2.32 1.25
C ARG A 245 -16.92 -2.32 0.19
N GLU A 246 -17.69 -1.24 0.15
CA GLU A 246 -18.73 -1.04 -0.87
C GLU A 246 -18.19 -1.30 -2.29
N GLY A 247 -18.99 -1.97 -3.13
CA GLY A 247 -18.62 -2.32 -4.50
C GLY A 247 -17.65 -3.52 -4.64
N GLN A 248 -17.23 -4.15 -3.54
CA GLN A 248 -16.53 -5.43 -3.58
C GLN A 248 -17.50 -6.61 -3.56
N VAL A 249 -17.02 -7.77 -4.01
CA VAL A 249 -17.74 -9.05 -3.94
C VAL A 249 -16.95 -10.01 -3.05
N TYR A 250 -17.66 -10.69 -2.16
CA TYR A 250 -17.11 -11.59 -1.15
C TYR A 250 -17.64 -13.01 -1.31
N ALA A 251 -16.85 -13.96 -0.82
CA ALA A 251 -17.24 -15.34 -0.62
C ALA A 251 -17.21 -15.67 0.88
N VAL A 252 -18.14 -16.49 1.34
CA VAL A 252 -18.15 -17.02 2.70
C VAL A 252 -18.00 -18.53 2.64
N LYS A 253 -16.90 -19.02 3.21
CA LYS A 253 -16.61 -20.45 3.35
C LYS A 253 -16.87 -20.90 4.78
N TYR A 254 -17.05 -22.21 4.93
CA TYR A 254 -17.09 -22.85 6.23
C TYR A 254 -16.21 -24.09 6.29
N SER A 255 -15.85 -24.47 7.51
CA SER A 255 -15.09 -25.67 7.83
C SER A 255 -15.68 -26.34 9.08
N VAL A 256 -15.53 -27.65 9.20
CA VAL A 256 -15.93 -28.41 10.41
C VAL A 256 -14.73 -28.79 11.29
N ASP A 257 -13.52 -28.66 10.76
CA ASP A 257 -12.27 -29.11 11.41
C ASP A 257 -11.14 -28.04 11.40
N MET A 258 -11.41 -26.86 10.82
CA MET A 258 -10.46 -25.77 10.56
C MET A 258 -9.33 -26.09 9.58
N VAL A 259 -9.35 -27.27 8.94
CA VAL A 259 -8.33 -27.72 8.00
C VAL A 259 -8.89 -27.74 6.59
N ASP A 260 -10.04 -28.38 6.39
CA ASP A 260 -10.75 -28.42 5.12
C ASP A 260 -11.75 -27.26 5.02
N TRP A 261 -11.60 -26.43 3.99
CA TRP A 261 -12.40 -25.23 3.73
C TRP A 261 -13.15 -25.30 2.39
N ASP A 262 -13.37 -26.50 1.85
CA ASP A 262 -14.14 -26.70 0.62
C ASP A 262 -15.64 -26.41 0.82
N GLY A 263 -16.10 -26.27 2.06
CA GLY A 263 -17.46 -25.86 2.40
C GLY A 263 -17.76 -24.44 1.97
N ASP A 264 -18.82 -24.25 1.20
CA ASP A 264 -19.24 -22.96 0.63
C ASP A 264 -20.63 -22.56 1.10
N LEU A 265 -20.80 -21.31 1.51
CA LEU A 265 -22.12 -20.74 1.81
C LEU A 265 -22.62 -19.84 0.68
N ASP A 266 -21.75 -19.02 0.10
CA ASP A 266 -22.02 -18.14 -1.04
C ASP A 266 -20.68 -17.58 -1.56
N ASP A 267 -20.53 -17.45 -2.88
CA ASP A 267 -19.33 -16.93 -3.55
C ASP A 267 -19.54 -15.57 -4.24
N SER A 268 -20.75 -15.01 -4.18
CA SER A 268 -21.14 -13.81 -4.94
C SER A 268 -21.88 -12.80 -4.06
N ILE A 269 -21.32 -12.49 -2.89
CA ILE A 269 -21.91 -11.54 -1.96
C ILE A 269 -21.44 -10.12 -2.29
N ASP A 270 -22.31 -9.32 -2.90
CA ASP A 270 -22.08 -7.88 -3.02
C ASP A 270 -21.97 -7.24 -1.63
N ALA A 271 -20.99 -6.35 -1.46
CA ALA A 271 -20.83 -5.59 -0.24
C ALA A 271 -22.03 -4.69 0.04
N ASP A 272 -22.39 -4.54 1.31
CA ASP A 272 -23.30 -3.48 1.72
C ASP A 272 -22.62 -2.10 1.61
N PRO A 273 -23.40 -1.00 1.50
CA PRO A 273 -22.87 0.34 1.64
C PRO A 273 -22.20 0.55 3.00
N GLY A 274 -21.04 1.20 3.01
CA GLY A 274 -20.24 1.43 4.22
C GLY A 274 -19.09 0.45 4.41
N ASP A 275 -18.73 0.21 5.66
CA ASP A 275 -17.53 -0.52 6.09
C ASP A 275 -17.82 -1.94 6.61
N GLN A 276 -19.08 -2.36 6.58
CA GLN A 276 -19.52 -3.69 7.02
C GLN A 276 -20.56 -4.28 6.09
N THR A 277 -20.50 -5.60 5.93
CA THR A 277 -21.50 -6.38 5.22
C THR A 277 -22.10 -7.36 6.19
N THR A 278 -23.43 -7.46 6.20
CA THR A 278 -24.16 -8.42 7.03
C THR A 278 -24.96 -9.35 6.14
N ARG A 279 -24.74 -10.66 6.26
CA ARG A 279 -25.51 -11.66 5.52
C ARG A 279 -25.95 -12.79 6.44
N THR A 280 -27.13 -13.32 6.16
CA THR A 280 -27.71 -14.47 6.85
C THR A 280 -27.70 -15.69 5.93
N PHE A 281 -27.10 -16.78 6.41
CA PHE A 281 -27.01 -18.06 5.72
C PHE A 281 -27.81 -19.13 6.45
N ASN A 282 -28.44 -20.04 5.70
CA ASN A 282 -29.15 -21.17 6.26
C ASN A 282 -28.24 -22.41 6.27
N LEU A 283 -27.78 -22.83 7.44
CA LEU A 283 -26.85 -23.95 7.56
C LEU A 283 -27.49 -25.31 7.27
N LYS A 284 -28.83 -25.42 7.30
CA LYS A 284 -29.53 -26.65 6.89
C LYS A 284 -29.32 -26.95 5.42
N ASP A 285 -29.30 -25.92 4.59
CA ASP A 285 -29.13 -26.06 3.15
C ASP A 285 -27.70 -26.51 2.81
N ALA A 286 -26.74 -26.17 3.67
CA ALA A 286 -25.36 -26.67 3.64
C ALA A 286 -25.18 -28.09 4.25
N GLY A 287 -26.26 -28.77 4.66
CA GLY A 287 -26.24 -30.15 5.16
C GLY A 287 -25.65 -30.34 6.55
N PHE A 288 -25.60 -29.28 7.36
CA PHE A 288 -24.85 -29.24 8.60
C PHE A 288 -25.64 -29.71 9.84
N ASN A 289 -24.99 -30.45 10.76
CA ASN A 289 -25.54 -30.88 12.06
C ASN A 289 -24.47 -30.92 13.17
N GLY A 290 -23.66 -29.86 13.37
CA GLY A 290 -22.56 -29.92 14.34
C GLY A 290 -21.93 -28.58 14.75
N ARG A 291 -20.58 -28.53 14.79
CA ARG A 291 -19.78 -27.31 14.96
C ARG A 291 -19.18 -26.88 13.62
N ALA A 292 -19.24 -25.59 13.32
CA ALA A 292 -18.67 -24.99 12.11
C ALA A 292 -17.79 -23.79 12.47
N PHE A 293 -16.83 -23.54 11.60
CA PHE A 293 -15.96 -22.38 11.57
C PHE A 293 -16.22 -21.66 10.25
N PHE A 294 -16.15 -20.34 10.26
CA PHE A 294 -16.45 -19.51 9.09
C PHE A 294 -15.22 -18.70 8.72
N ARG A 295 -15.05 -18.45 7.42
CA ARG A 295 -14.11 -17.45 6.92
C ARG A 295 -14.78 -16.67 5.80
N VAL A 296 -14.40 -15.40 5.70
CA VAL A 296 -14.74 -14.56 4.57
C VAL A 296 -13.51 -14.51 3.67
N GLU A 297 -13.73 -14.49 2.37
CA GLU A 297 -12.71 -14.27 1.35
C GLU A 297 -13.20 -13.24 0.35
N LYS A 298 -12.27 -12.67 -0.41
CA LYS A 298 -12.63 -11.94 -1.63
C LYS A 298 -13.07 -12.96 -2.69
N ALA A 299 -14.18 -12.70 -3.37
CA ALA A 299 -14.59 -13.50 -4.51
C ALA A 299 -13.54 -13.39 -5.63
N LYS A 300 -13.30 -14.51 -6.35
CA LYS A 300 -12.35 -14.57 -7.46
C LYS A 300 -12.96 -14.09 -8.77
#